data_AF-A0A819SGV6-F1
#
_entry.id   AF-A0A819SGV6-F1
#
_cell.length_a   1.000
_cell.length_b   1.000
_cell.length_c   1.000
_cell.angle_alpha   90.00
_cell.angle_beta   90.00
_cell.angle_gamma   90.00
#
_symmetry.space_group_name_H-M   'P 1'
#
loop_
_entity.id
_entity.type
_entity.pdbx_description
1 polymer ?
#
loop_
_entity_poly.entity_id
_entity_poly.type
_entity_poly.pdbx_seq_one_letter_code
_entity_poly.pdbx_strand_id
1 'polypeptide(L)'
;MQKRRAEIKLNPSYNRIYAHGHTYWEGPINDGIDRGNKSYFCPVGWQRWSFYVTDNFDQKFKGWCIGYRGAKFAHGLSILLSGLKPAEIKAHGAGIYATPSINYAAHPRYSEVKLVESSTRKKIFKTSKYVQFVLECRAHPSNIIKVDQH
;
A
#
# COMPACT_ATOMS: atom_id res chain seq x y z
N MET A 1 15.24 21.62 -2.91
CA MET A 1 13.83 21.72 -2.48
C MET A 1 12.99 20.74 -3.28
N GLN A 2 12.43 19.71 -2.65
CA GLN A 2 11.51 18.79 -3.31
C GLN A 2 10.21 19.56 -3.60
N LYS A 3 9.87 19.78 -4.88
CA LYS A 3 8.58 20.38 -5.26
C LYS A 3 7.49 19.62 -4.50
N ARG A 4 6.73 20.31 -3.63
CA ARG A 4 5.54 19.73 -3.00
C ARG A 4 4.73 19.09 -4.13
N ARG A 5 4.28 17.84 -3.96
CA ARG A 5 3.35 17.22 -4.90
C ARG A 5 2.08 18.09 -4.88
N ALA A 6 2.00 19.03 -5.82
CA ALA A 6 0.95 20.04 -5.83
C ALA A 6 -0.44 19.43 -6.08
N GLU A 7 -0.48 18.18 -6.55
CA GLU A 7 -1.72 17.47 -6.84
C GLU A 7 -1.52 15.96 -6.66
N ILE A 8 -2.45 15.31 -5.95
CA ILE A 8 -2.54 13.85 -5.89
C ILE A 8 -3.45 13.42 -7.03
N LYS A 9 -2.86 12.82 -8.06
CA LYS A 9 -3.60 12.27 -9.19
C LYS A 9 -3.76 10.76 -8.99
N LEU A 10 -4.95 10.24 -9.25
CA LEU A 10 -5.16 8.80 -9.37
C LEU A 10 -4.71 8.33 -10.76
N ASN A 11 -4.36 7.06 -10.87
CA ASN A 11 -4.09 6.38 -12.13
C ASN A 11 -5.06 5.19 -12.31
N PRO A 12 -6.27 5.44 -12.84
CA PRO A 12 -7.31 4.42 -12.94
C PRO A 12 -6.90 3.18 -13.74
N SER A 13 -5.97 3.32 -14.69
CA SER A 13 -5.45 2.22 -15.52
C SER A 13 -4.82 1.09 -14.70
N TYR A 14 -4.42 1.37 -13.46
CA TYR A 14 -3.82 0.40 -12.53
C TYR A 14 -4.72 0.03 -11.35
N ASN A 15 -5.97 0.51 -11.32
CA ASN A 15 -6.96 0.08 -10.33
C ASN A 15 -7.37 -1.37 -10.59
N ARG A 16 -7.46 -2.18 -9.54
CA ARG A 16 -7.78 -3.61 -9.66
C ARG A 16 -8.71 -4.04 -8.53
N ILE A 17 -9.59 -4.98 -8.81
CA ILE A 17 -10.38 -5.70 -7.79
C ILE A 17 -9.81 -7.10 -7.74
N TYR A 18 -9.31 -7.50 -6.58
CA TYR A 18 -8.68 -8.81 -6.39
C TYR A 18 -9.68 -9.80 -5.82
N ALA A 19 -10.29 -10.62 -6.66
CA ALA A 19 -11.30 -11.60 -6.26
C ALA A 19 -11.54 -12.63 -7.38
N HIS A 20 -12.08 -13.80 -7.03
CA HIS A 20 -12.62 -14.75 -8.01
C HIS A 20 -13.68 -14.05 -8.87
N GLY A 21 -13.59 -14.19 -10.19
CA GLY A 21 -14.42 -13.45 -11.16
C GLY A 21 -13.90 -12.04 -11.53
N HIS A 22 -12.81 -11.59 -10.92
CA HIS A 22 -12.08 -10.37 -11.28
C HIS A 22 -10.58 -10.68 -11.48
N THR A 23 -9.68 -9.83 -10.97
CA THR A 23 -8.24 -10.09 -11.01
C THR A 23 -7.89 -11.13 -9.94
N TYR A 24 -7.47 -12.32 -10.37
CA TYR A 24 -7.13 -13.42 -9.46
C TYR A 24 -6.05 -14.31 -10.07
N TRP A 25 -5.16 -14.82 -9.22
CA TRP A 25 -4.19 -15.86 -9.56
C TRP A 25 -3.77 -16.58 -8.27
N GLU A 26 -3.34 -17.82 -8.42
CA GLU A 26 -2.78 -18.64 -7.35
C GLU A 26 -1.26 -18.57 -7.35
N GLY A 27 -0.66 -18.43 -6.18
CA GLY A 27 0.80 -18.33 -6.04
C GLY A 27 1.38 -16.97 -6.45
N PRO A 28 2.70 -16.91 -6.70
CA PRO A 28 3.37 -15.68 -7.12
C PRO A 28 3.02 -15.33 -8.57
N ILE A 29 2.78 -14.06 -8.84
CA ILE A 29 2.59 -13.57 -10.23
C ILE A 29 3.90 -13.65 -11.01
N ASN A 30 3.80 -14.01 -12.29
CA ASN A 30 4.91 -13.97 -13.24
C ASN A 30 4.49 -13.20 -14.51
N ASP A 31 4.46 -11.87 -14.41
CA ASP A 31 4.03 -10.94 -15.47
C ASP A 31 5.20 -10.14 -16.06
N GLY A 32 6.44 -10.53 -15.76
CA GLY A 32 7.66 -9.83 -16.20
C GLY A 32 7.90 -8.48 -15.51
N ILE A 33 7.03 -8.03 -14.61
CA ILE A 33 7.22 -6.76 -13.89
C ILE A 33 8.21 -6.97 -12.74
N ASP A 34 9.26 -6.14 -12.74
CA ASP A 34 10.28 -6.15 -11.71
C ASP A 34 9.73 -5.66 -10.36
N ARG A 35 9.87 -6.51 -9.34
CA ARG A 35 9.48 -6.27 -7.95
C ARG A 35 10.63 -6.52 -6.98
N GLY A 36 11.86 -6.23 -7.42
CA GLY A 36 13.08 -6.43 -6.63
C GLY A 36 13.39 -7.90 -6.39
N ASN A 37 13.12 -8.76 -7.38
CA ASN A 37 13.27 -10.21 -7.29
C ASN A 37 12.50 -10.85 -6.12
N LYS A 38 11.39 -10.23 -5.68
CA LYS A 38 10.51 -10.77 -4.65
C LYS A 38 9.19 -11.21 -5.25
N SER A 39 8.70 -12.36 -4.79
CA SER A 39 7.38 -12.88 -5.11
C SER A 39 6.30 -11.87 -4.74
N TYR A 40 5.31 -11.72 -5.62
CA TYR A 40 4.13 -10.90 -5.36
C TYR A 40 2.88 -11.77 -5.48
N PHE A 41 2.15 -11.85 -4.38
CA PHE A 41 0.93 -12.65 -4.27
C PHE A 41 -0.29 -11.76 -4.49
N CYS A 42 -1.34 -12.35 -5.07
CA CYS A 42 -2.61 -11.66 -5.26
C CYS A 42 -3.19 -11.28 -3.89
N PRO A 43 -3.47 -10.00 -3.61
CA PRO A 43 -4.11 -9.60 -2.36
C PRO A 43 -5.64 -9.81 -2.46
N VAL A 44 -6.07 -11.07 -2.53
CA VAL A 44 -7.49 -11.45 -2.67
C VAL A 44 -8.34 -10.82 -1.57
N GLY A 45 -9.50 -10.28 -1.94
CA GLY A 45 -10.41 -9.52 -1.08
C GLY A 45 -10.17 -8.01 -1.09
N TRP A 46 -9.10 -7.52 -1.73
CA TRP A 46 -8.76 -6.10 -1.75
C TRP A 46 -9.14 -5.43 -3.08
N GLN A 47 -9.46 -4.15 -2.99
CA GLN A 47 -9.51 -3.25 -4.13
C GLN A 47 -8.33 -2.28 -4.06
N ARG A 48 -7.54 -2.24 -5.13
CA ARG A 48 -6.41 -1.33 -5.26
C ARG A 48 -6.80 -0.06 -6.01
N TRP A 49 -6.41 1.06 -5.43
CA TRP A 49 -6.46 2.38 -6.04
C TRP A 49 -5.03 2.87 -6.24
N SER A 50 -4.67 3.18 -7.49
CA SER A 50 -3.30 3.59 -7.83
C SER A 50 -3.19 5.11 -7.86
N PHE A 51 -2.08 5.63 -7.35
CA PHE A 51 -1.69 7.01 -7.53
C PHE A 51 -0.79 7.15 -8.76
N TYR A 52 -1.02 8.18 -9.55
CA TYR A 52 -0.09 8.58 -10.58
C TYR A 52 1.17 9.16 -9.92
N VAL A 53 2.33 8.61 -10.30
CA VAL A 53 3.63 8.99 -9.72
C VAL A 53 4.57 9.59 -10.77
N THR A 54 4.67 8.96 -11.95
CA THR A 54 5.54 9.36 -13.07
C THR A 54 5.18 8.53 -14.30
N ASP A 55 5.49 9.01 -15.51
CA ASP A 55 5.26 8.29 -16.77
C ASP A 55 6.22 7.12 -16.98
N ASN A 56 7.44 7.22 -16.48
CA ASN A 56 8.49 6.20 -16.61
C ASN A 56 8.60 5.28 -15.37
N PHE A 57 7.44 4.85 -14.84
CA PHE A 57 7.37 4.16 -13.54
C PHE A 57 8.30 2.94 -13.45
N ASP A 58 8.22 2.03 -14.43
CA ASP A 58 8.98 0.78 -14.40
C ASP A 58 10.49 1.00 -14.49
N GLN A 59 10.93 2.00 -15.27
CA GLN A 59 12.34 2.37 -15.35
C GLN A 59 12.82 2.97 -14.03
N LYS A 60 12.03 3.87 -13.42
CA LYS A 60 12.40 4.59 -12.19
C LYS A 60 12.45 3.69 -10.96
N PHE A 61 11.54 2.71 -10.88
CA PHE A 61 11.39 1.83 -9.72
C PHE A 61 11.90 0.41 -9.98
N LYS A 62 12.69 0.22 -11.04
CA LYS A 62 13.36 -1.05 -11.35
C LYS A 62 14.18 -1.51 -10.14
N GLY A 63 14.01 -2.77 -9.76
CA GLY A 63 14.66 -3.41 -8.61
C GLY A 63 14.07 -3.06 -7.25
N TRP A 64 13.06 -2.19 -7.16
CA TRP A 64 12.47 -1.83 -5.87
C TRP A 64 11.43 -2.87 -5.46
N CYS A 65 11.57 -3.41 -4.25
CA CYS A 65 10.60 -4.37 -3.74
C CYS A 65 9.31 -3.69 -3.30
N ILE A 66 8.24 -4.49 -3.20
CA ILE A 66 6.95 -4.05 -2.68
C ILE A 66 6.85 -4.38 -1.19
N GLY A 67 6.32 -3.43 -0.42
CA GLY A 67 5.95 -3.64 0.98
C GLY A 67 4.62 -2.96 1.29
N TYR A 68 3.91 -3.49 2.28
CA TYR A 68 2.63 -3.01 2.76
C TYR A 68 2.78 -2.35 4.13
N ARG A 69 2.09 -1.23 4.32
CA ARG A 69 2.04 -0.50 5.60
C ARG A 69 0.60 -0.20 5.98
N GLY A 70 0.18 -0.70 7.14
CA GLY A 70 -1.08 -0.29 7.77
C GLY A 70 -1.01 1.15 8.26
N ALA A 71 -2.15 1.84 8.27
CA ALA A 71 -2.26 3.17 8.84
C ALA A 71 -3.63 3.38 9.51
N LYS A 72 -3.67 4.34 10.43
CA LYS A 72 -4.93 4.87 10.97
C LYS A 72 -5.52 5.90 10.01
N PHE A 73 -6.85 6.01 9.95
CA PHE A 73 -7.55 6.95 9.08
C PHE A 73 -7.14 8.40 9.34
N ALA A 74 -6.93 8.76 10.61
CA ALA A 74 -6.47 10.08 11.00
C ALA A 74 -5.13 10.50 10.34
N HIS A 75 -4.31 9.53 9.92
CA HIS A 75 -3.02 9.79 9.27
C HIS A 75 -3.06 9.67 7.75
N GLY A 76 -4.15 9.15 7.16
CA GLY A 76 -4.24 8.89 5.72
C GLY A 76 -3.94 10.12 4.88
N LEU A 77 -4.64 11.23 5.14
CA LEU A 77 -4.42 12.49 4.41
C LEU A 77 -3.01 13.06 4.59
N SER A 78 -2.48 12.99 5.82
CA SER A 78 -1.11 13.45 6.11
C SER A 78 -0.06 12.66 5.32
N ILE A 79 -0.22 11.33 5.24
CA ILE A 79 0.66 10.46 4.45
C ILE A 79 0.55 10.78 2.95
N LEU A 80 -0.67 11.00 2.46
CA LEU A 80 -0.93 11.33 1.06
C LEU A 80 -0.26 12.65 0.65
N LEU A 81 -0.33 13.67 1.49
CA LEU A 81 0.21 15.00 1.20
C LEU A 81 1.71 15.14 1.51
N SER A 82 2.20 14.49 2.56
CA SER A 82 3.56 14.67 3.09
C SER A 82 4.48 13.47 2.87
N GLY A 83 3.96 12.35 2.36
CA GLY A 83 4.68 11.08 2.31
C GLY A 83 4.74 10.38 3.67
N LEU A 84 5.48 9.27 3.70
CA LEU A 84 5.69 8.46 4.90
C LEU A 84 6.74 9.10 5.80
N LYS A 85 6.44 9.17 7.11
CA LYS A 85 7.40 9.60 8.14
C LYS A 85 7.93 8.38 8.90
N PRO A 86 9.17 8.44 9.42
CA PRO A 86 9.69 7.43 10.33
C PRO A 86 8.75 7.22 11.52
N ALA A 87 8.66 6.00 12.02
CA ALA A 87 7.84 5.69 13.18
C ALA A 87 8.42 6.31 14.46
N GLU A 88 7.52 6.70 15.35
CA GLU A 88 7.87 7.22 16.69
C GLU A 88 8.43 6.11 17.57
N ILE A 89 7.80 4.94 17.55
CA ILE A 89 8.28 3.73 18.24
C ILE A 89 9.31 3.03 17.35
N LYS A 90 10.54 2.91 17.86
CA LYS A 90 11.72 2.46 17.10
C LYS A 90 12.18 1.06 17.52
N ALA A 91 11.31 0.06 17.38
CA ALA A 91 11.63 -1.33 17.75
C ALA A 91 12.90 -1.89 17.07
N HIS A 92 13.16 -1.47 15.84
CA HIS A 92 14.32 -1.86 15.04
C HIS A 92 15.05 -0.62 14.47
N GLY A 93 15.05 0.49 15.23
CA GLY A 93 15.65 1.74 14.81
C GLY A 93 14.68 2.73 14.14
N ALA A 94 15.23 3.86 13.71
CA ALA A 94 14.48 4.93 13.07
C ALA A 94 14.21 4.60 11.61
N GLY A 95 12.94 4.39 11.25
CA GLY A 95 12.57 4.05 9.89
C GLY A 95 11.07 3.89 9.67
N ILE A 96 10.71 3.51 8.45
CA ILE A 96 9.36 3.16 8.08
C ILE A 96 9.22 1.64 8.16
N TYR A 97 8.28 1.17 8.96
CA TYR A 97 7.96 -0.26 9.05
C TYR A 97 6.97 -0.64 7.94
N ALA A 98 7.34 -1.65 7.16
CA ALA A 98 6.51 -2.27 6.14
C ALA A 98 6.74 -3.79 6.14
N THR A 99 5.79 -4.54 5.59
CA THR A 99 5.82 -6.00 5.55
C THR A 99 5.50 -6.49 4.13
N PRO A 100 6.05 -7.62 3.66
CA PRO A 100 5.64 -8.22 2.40
C PRO A 100 4.20 -8.79 2.45
N SER A 101 3.60 -8.93 3.64
CA SER A 101 2.26 -9.48 3.83
C SER A 101 1.21 -8.39 4.02
N ILE A 102 0.32 -8.24 3.04
CA ILE A 102 -0.83 -7.34 3.17
C ILE A 102 -1.72 -7.72 4.35
N ASN A 103 -1.87 -9.02 4.64
CA ASN A 103 -2.67 -9.51 5.77
C ASN A 103 -2.07 -9.06 7.11
N TYR A 104 -0.74 -9.13 7.24
CA TYR A 104 -0.07 -8.61 8.44
C TYR A 104 -0.25 -7.09 8.56
N ALA A 105 -0.06 -6.34 7.46
CA ALA A 105 -0.28 -4.90 7.44
C ALA A 105 -1.74 -4.50 7.73
N ALA A 106 -2.70 -5.35 7.35
CA ALA A 106 -4.13 -5.19 7.56
C ALA A 106 -4.60 -5.59 8.95
N HIS A 107 -3.75 -6.17 9.80
CA HIS A 107 -4.15 -6.47 11.17
C HIS A 107 -4.62 -5.17 11.88
N PRO A 108 -5.73 -5.18 12.66
CA PRO A 108 -6.32 -3.98 13.28
C PRO A 108 -5.35 -3.15 14.14
N ARG A 109 -4.31 -3.80 14.66
CA ARG A 109 -3.18 -3.15 15.35
C ARG A 109 -2.53 -2.08 14.47
N TYR A 110 -2.31 -2.37 13.18
CA TYR A 110 -1.57 -1.53 12.24
C TYR A 110 -2.46 -0.75 11.28
N SER A 111 -3.57 -1.33 10.82
CA SER A 111 -4.52 -0.67 9.92
C SER A 111 -5.90 -0.56 10.59
N GLU A 112 -6.43 0.65 10.68
CA GLU A 112 -7.73 0.89 11.30
C GLU A 112 -8.87 0.37 10.45
N VAL A 113 -9.84 -0.29 11.08
CA VAL A 113 -11.14 -0.64 10.49
C VAL A 113 -12.16 0.36 11.01
N LYS A 114 -12.81 1.11 10.10
CA LYS A 114 -13.75 2.17 10.48
C LYS A 114 -15.15 1.85 9.97
N LEU A 115 -16.15 2.02 10.84
CA LEU A 115 -17.55 1.96 10.46
C LEU A 115 -17.88 3.15 9.56
N VAL A 116 -18.55 2.89 8.44
CA VAL A 116 -19.06 3.92 7.54
C VAL A 116 -20.49 4.24 7.95
N GLU A 117 -20.70 5.49 8.34
CA GLU A 117 -22.01 6.09 8.68
C GLU A 117 -23.09 5.72 7.64
N SER A 118 -24.29 5.38 8.09
CA SER A 118 -25.35 4.86 7.20
C SER A 118 -25.75 5.83 6.09
N SER A 119 -25.71 7.14 6.35
CA SER A 119 -26.01 8.21 5.40
C SER A 119 -24.99 8.28 4.26
N THR A 120 -23.71 8.05 4.57
CA THR A 120 -22.60 8.00 3.60
C THR A 120 -22.52 6.63 2.93
N ARG A 121 -22.79 5.55 3.68
CA ARG A 121 -22.74 4.16 3.21
C ARG A 121 -23.64 3.97 2.01
N LYS A 122 -24.92 4.37 2.07
CA LYS A 122 -25.87 4.18 0.96
C LYS A 122 -25.45 4.87 -0.34
N LYS A 123 -24.58 5.88 -0.28
CA LYS A 123 -24.06 6.60 -1.45
C LYS A 123 -22.82 5.93 -2.06
N ILE A 124 -22.05 5.18 -1.28
CA ILE A 124 -20.72 4.67 -1.66
C ILE A 124 -20.69 3.14 -1.74
N PHE A 125 -21.39 2.45 -0.83
CA PHE A 125 -21.37 1.00 -0.70
C PHE A 125 -22.79 0.42 -0.68
N LYS A 126 -23.02 -0.63 -1.49
CA LYS A 126 -24.31 -1.33 -1.54
C LYS A 126 -24.60 -2.10 -0.25
N THR A 127 -23.59 -2.75 0.33
CA THR A 127 -23.73 -3.65 1.49
C THR A 127 -22.63 -3.50 2.54
N SER A 128 -21.44 -3.00 2.17
CA SER A 128 -20.29 -2.90 3.08
C SER A 128 -20.50 -1.87 4.19
N LYS A 129 -20.28 -2.26 5.44
CA LYS A 129 -20.40 -1.39 6.62
C LYS A 129 -19.07 -0.81 7.08
N TYR A 130 -17.96 -1.43 6.70
CA TYR A 130 -16.63 -1.08 7.18
C TYR A 130 -15.71 -0.74 6.02
N VAL A 131 -14.76 0.14 6.29
CA VAL A 131 -13.67 0.47 5.39
C VAL A 131 -12.35 0.30 6.13
N GLN A 132 -11.35 -0.18 5.40
CA GLN A 132 -9.96 -0.30 5.83
C GLN A 132 -9.07 0.05 4.65
N PHE A 133 -7.89 0.61 4.90
CA PHE A 133 -6.89 0.80 3.85
C PHE A 133 -5.50 0.38 4.32
N VAL A 134 -4.72 -0.09 3.36
CA VAL A 134 -3.30 -0.43 3.51
C VAL A 134 -2.56 0.24 2.37
N LEU A 135 -1.36 0.74 2.65
CA LEU A 135 -0.52 1.40 1.67
C LEU A 135 0.43 0.39 1.04
N GLU A 136 0.35 0.20 -0.27
CA GLU A 136 1.36 -0.50 -1.07
C GLU A 136 2.49 0.49 -1.42
N CYS A 137 3.72 0.15 -1.07
CA CYS A 137 4.89 1.01 -1.19
C CYS A 137 6.00 0.30 -1.97
N ARG A 138 6.79 1.08 -2.73
CA ARG A 138 8.06 0.62 -3.31
C ARG A 138 9.22 1.04 -2.40
N ALA A 139 10.12 0.11 -2.08
CA ALA A 139 11.32 0.40 -1.29
C ALA A 139 12.58 0.25 -2.15
N HIS A 140 13.40 1.30 -2.21
CA HIS A 140 14.70 1.24 -2.88
C HIS A 140 15.61 0.29 -2.10
N PRO A 141 16.33 -0.64 -2.76
CA PRO A 141 17.13 -1.66 -2.08
C PRO A 141 18.21 -1.08 -1.14
N SER A 142 18.82 0.06 -1.49
CA SER A 142 19.81 0.73 -0.63
C SER A 142 19.23 1.31 0.68
N ASN A 143 17.90 1.40 0.79
CA ASN A 143 17.23 1.96 1.97
C ASN A 143 16.66 0.86 2.88
N ILE A 144 16.93 -0.41 2.57
CA ILE A 144 16.51 -1.55 3.37
C ILE A 144 17.66 -1.93 4.28
N ILE A 145 17.46 -1.74 5.58
CA ILE A 145 18.43 -2.10 6.61
C ILE A 145 18.06 -3.49 7.11
N LYS A 146 19.00 -4.43 7.01
CA LYS A 146 18.88 -5.71 7.70
C LYS A 146 19.19 -5.47 9.17
N VAL A 147 18.28 -5.86 10.03
CA VAL A 147 18.48 -5.86 11.48
C VAL A 147 18.68 -7.32 11.86
N ASP A 148 19.83 -7.65 12.42
CA ASP A 148 20.11 -9.01 12.87
C ASP A 148 19.10 -9.38 13.97
N GLN A 149 18.54 -10.58 13.87
CA GLN A 149 17.63 -11.09 14.89
C GLN A 149 18.46 -11.47 16.12
N HIS A 150 18.19 -10.83 17.25
CA HIS A 150 18.69 -11.24 18.56
C HIS A 150 17.99 -12.51 19.04
#